data_AF-A0A5N6TTJ5-F1
#
_entry.id   AF-A0A5N6TTJ5-F1
#
_cell.length_a   1.000
_cell.length_b   1.000
_cell.length_c   1.000
_cell.angle_alpha   90.00
_cell.angle_beta   90.00
_cell.angle_gamma   90.00
#
_symmetry.space_group_name_H-M   'P 1'
#
loop_
_entity.id
_entity.type
_entity.pdbx_description
1 polymer ?
#
loop_
_entity_poly.entity_id
_entity_poly.type
_entity_poly.pdbx_seq_one_letter_code
_entity_poly.pdbx_strand_id
1 'polypeptide(L)'
;MPLLPDLTPTACFEYTNEDLHVEYGHIDALGFYISVYDLRLKLRNEQDPDFFHLSTEISWNGSGCYLTARTGEYGIGTRVSVPTMRRLWEIYGAEEQHLRFMDRFVVVRRTLDAVLGHRVQIHTLQLDGLAQVETVEILHIESSQGDNVE
;
A
#
# COMPACT_ATOMS: atom_id res chain seq x y z
N MET A 1 17.50 18.27 9.82
CA MET A 1 17.26 16.87 9.45
C MET A 1 16.94 16.84 7.97
N PRO A 2 17.73 16.19 7.10
CA PRO A 2 17.33 16.03 5.72
C PRO A 2 16.17 15.02 5.67
N LEU A 3 15.08 15.39 5.01
CA LEU A 3 14.00 14.47 4.67
C LEU A 3 14.58 13.45 3.70
N LEU A 4 14.63 12.17 4.10
CA LEU A 4 14.91 11.08 3.17
C LEU A 4 13.88 11.18 2.02
N PRO A 5 14.29 11.00 0.76
CA PRO A 5 13.32 10.90 -0.34
C PRO A 5 12.34 9.77 -0.02
N ASP A 6 11.08 9.97 -0.39
CA ASP A 6 10.02 9.00 -0.20
C ASP A 6 10.31 7.77 -1.08
N LEU A 7 11.05 6.80 -0.51
CA LEU A 7 11.52 5.60 -1.22
C LEU A 7 10.43 4.54 -1.33
N THR A 8 9.25 4.79 -0.77
CA THR A 8 8.15 3.84 -0.81
C THR A 8 7.33 4.07 -2.08
N PRO A 9 7.29 3.08 -3.00
CA PRO A 9 6.57 3.25 -4.25
C PRO A 9 5.07 3.41 -3.97
N THR A 10 4.54 4.56 -4.39
CA THR A 10 3.10 4.76 -4.50
C THR A 10 2.61 4.05 -5.75
N ALA A 11 1.56 3.26 -5.61
CA ALA A 11 0.88 2.60 -6.72
C ALA A 11 -0.63 2.73 -6.51
N CYS A 12 -1.35 3.09 -7.57
CA CYS A 12 -2.81 3.17 -7.57
C CYS A 12 -3.31 2.42 -8.80
N PHE A 13 -4.18 1.46 -8.57
CA PHE A 13 -4.84 0.66 -9.59
C PHE A 13 -6.34 0.80 -9.40
N GLU A 14 -7.04 0.85 -10.51
CA GLU A 14 -8.49 0.88 -10.52
C GLU A 14 -9.03 0.02 -11.65
N TYR A 15 -10.18 -0.59 -11.43
CA TYR A 15 -10.96 -1.16 -12.52
C TYR A 15 -12.44 -1.04 -12.21
N THR A 16 -13.24 -1.15 -13.27
CA THR A 16 -14.70 -1.18 -13.17
C THR A 16 -15.20 -2.40 -13.90
N ASN A 17 -16.05 -3.18 -13.26
CA ASN A 17 -16.77 -4.29 -13.86
C ASN A 17 -18.27 -4.12 -13.59
N GLU A 18 -19.07 -3.96 -14.66
CA GLU A 18 -20.53 -3.78 -14.60
C GLU A 18 -20.95 -2.76 -13.53
N ASP A 19 -21.35 -3.25 -12.36
CA ASP A 19 -21.87 -2.49 -11.23
C ASP A 19 -20.82 -2.17 -10.15
N LEU A 20 -19.61 -2.72 -10.22
CA LEU A 20 -18.57 -2.56 -9.21
C LEU A 20 -17.41 -1.74 -9.73
N HIS A 21 -16.97 -0.79 -8.92
CA HIS A 21 -15.69 -0.09 -9.09
C HIS A 21 -14.77 -0.44 -7.93
N VAL A 22 -13.51 -0.75 -8.21
CA VAL A 22 -12.52 -1.14 -7.22
C VAL A 22 -11.28 -0.29 -7.40
N GLU A 23 -10.87 0.38 -6.33
CA GLU A 23 -9.62 1.13 -6.25
C GLU A 23 -8.72 0.45 -5.22
N TYR A 24 -7.45 0.20 -5.55
CA TYR A 24 -6.52 -0.45 -4.63
C TYR A 24 -5.09 -0.07 -4.96
N GLY A 25 -4.18 -0.21 -4.00
CA GLY A 25 -2.82 0.22 -4.19
C GLY A 25 -2.01 0.37 -2.91
N HIS A 26 -0.93 1.13 -2.97
CA HIS A 26 -0.10 1.47 -1.83
C HIS A 26 0.17 2.97 -1.82
N ILE A 27 -0.03 3.61 -0.67
CA ILE A 27 0.30 5.02 -0.41
C ILE A 27 0.92 5.09 1.00
N ASP A 28 1.94 5.91 1.22
CA ASP A 28 2.80 5.83 2.42
C ASP A 28 2.04 5.93 3.75
N ALA A 29 1.07 6.83 3.85
CA ALA A 29 0.27 7.00 5.06
C ALA A 29 -0.77 5.88 5.27
N LEU A 30 -1.29 5.31 4.16
CA LEU A 30 -2.35 4.30 4.17
C LEU A 30 -1.81 2.86 4.15
N GLY A 31 -0.53 2.68 3.82
CA GLY A 31 0.02 1.41 3.39
C GLY A 31 -0.72 0.87 2.16
N PHE A 32 -0.80 -0.45 2.05
CA PHE A 32 -1.72 -1.10 1.10
C PHE A 32 -3.17 -0.79 1.46
N TYR A 33 -4.00 -0.51 0.46
CA TYR A 33 -5.42 -0.21 0.62
C TYR A 33 -6.28 -0.88 -0.45
N ILE A 34 -7.58 -0.92 -0.19
CA ILE A 34 -8.64 -1.24 -1.15
C ILE A 34 -9.93 -0.50 -0.76
N SER A 35 -10.61 0.07 -1.76
CA SER A 35 -11.93 0.65 -1.68
C SER A 35 -12.81 0.01 -2.75
N VAL A 36 -14.01 -0.44 -2.37
CA VAL A 36 -14.96 -1.08 -3.29
C VAL A 36 -16.28 -0.32 -3.26
N TYR A 37 -16.72 0.05 -4.44
CA TYR A 37 -17.91 0.86 -4.67
C TYR A 37 -18.93 0.06 -5.47
N ASP A 38 -20.16 0.05 -5.00
CA ASP A 38 -21.32 -0.37 -5.80
C ASP A 38 -21.85 0.86 -6.55
N LEU A 39 -21.63 0.89 -7.86
CA LEU A 39 -22.02 1.99 -8.73
C LEU A 39 -23.54 2.15 -8.84
N ARG A 40 -24.33 1.11 -8.50
CA ARG A 40 -25.80 1.24 -8.42
C ARG A 40 -26.24 2.13 -7.26
N LEU A 41 -25.38 2.26 -6.24
CA LEU A 41 -25.60 3.13 -5.10
C LEU A 41 -24.96 4.52 -5.28
N LYS A 42 -24.14 4.71 -6.32
CA LYS A 42 -23.47 5.98 -6.59
C LYS A 42 -24.45 6.99 -7.17
N LEU A 43 -24.78 7.99 -6.38
CA LEU A 43 -25.66 9.06 -6.84
C LEU A 43 -24.97 10.03 -7.79
N ARG A 44 -25.61 10.27 -8.92
CA ARG A 44 -25.32 11.39 -9.82
C ARG A 44 -26.34 12.50 -9.54
N ASN A 45 -26.09 13.30 -8.51
CA ASN A 45 -26.89 14.47 -8.11
C ASN A 45 -28.30 14.19 -7.55
N GLU A 46 -28.73 15.16 -6.75
CA GLU A 46 -29.93 15.46 -5.95
C GLU A 46 -31.33 15.08 -6.49
N GLN A 47 -31.45 14.19 -7.48
CA GLN A 47 -32.71 13.87 -8.16
C GLN A 47 -33.64 12.98 -7.30
N ASP A 48 -33.11 12.31 -6.28
CA ASP A 48 -33.86 11.44 -5.37
C ASP A 48 -33.33 11.59 -3.92
N PRO A 49 -33.91 12.51 -3.13
CA PRO A 49 -33.49 12.76 -1.74
C PRO A 49 -33.64 11.55 -0.82
N ASP A 50 -34.66 10.71 -1.06
CA ASP A 50 -34.91 9.52 -0.25
C ASP A 50 -33.85 8.45 -0.53
N PHE A 51 -33.49 8.27 -1.81
CA PHE A 51 -32.38 7.39 -2.19
C PHE A 51 -31.03 7.95 -1.70
N PHE A 52 -30.83 9.27 -1.73
CA PHE A 52 -29.65 9.90 -1.13
C PHE A 52 -29.55 9.56 0.36
N HIS A 53 -30.61 9.77 1.12
CA HIS A 53 -30.65 9.40 2.53
C HIS A 53 -30.33 7.91 2.74
N LEU A 54 -30.93 7.02 1.94
CA LEU A 54 -30.68 5.58 2.04
C LEU A 54 -29.22 5.21 1.71
N SER A 55 -28.64 5.77 0.66
CA SER A 55 -27.24 5.52 0.27
C SER A 55 -26.24 6.07 1.31
N THR A 56 -26.62 7.14 2.03
CA THR A 56 -25.79 7.68 3.12
C THR A 56 -25.69 6.77 4.34
N GLU A 57 -26.66 5.87 4.54
CA GLU A 57 -26.59 4.82 5.58
C GLU A 57 -25.53 3.75 5.28
N ILE A 58 -25.23 3.53 4.00
CA ILE A 58 -24.21 2.57 3.55
C ILE A 58 -22.83 3.25 3.50
N SER A 59 -22.78 4.45 2.93
CA SER A 59 -21.54 5.23 2.78
C SER A 59 -21.83 6.68 3.11
N TRP A 60 -21.14 7.29 4.07
CA TRP A 60 -21.47 8.62 4.63
C TRP A 60 -21.67 9.74 3.58
N ASN A 61 -21.10 9.61 2.39
CA ASN A 61 -21.19 10.57 1.28
C ASN A 61 -22.06 10.11 0.11
N GLY A 62 -22.79 8.99 0.24
CA GLY A 62 -23.60 8.42 -0.84
C GLY A 62 -22.76 7.92 -2.03
N SER A 63 -21.47 7.67 -1.84
CA SER A 63 -20.58 7.19 -2.92
C SER A 63 -20.85 5.75 -3.34
N GLY A 64 -21.57 4.98 -2.51
CA GLY A 64 -21.75 3.54 -2.70
C GLY A 64 -20.54 2.72 -2.23
N CYS A 65 -19.56 3.35 -1.55
CA CYS A 65 -18.42 2.64 -0.98
C CYS A 65 -18.86 1.79 0.21
N TYR A 66 -18.93 0.47 0.03
CA TYR A 66 -19.37 -0.46 1.09
C TYR A 66 -18.19 -1.18 1.75
N LEU A 67 -16.99 -1.11 1.18
CA LEU A 67 -15.78 -1.68 1.76
C LEU A 67 -14.61 -0.71 1.60
N THR A 68 -13.94 -0.40 2.71
CA THR A 68 -12.65 0.30 2.73
C THR A 68 -11.74 -0.39 3.73
N ALA A 69 -10.56 -0.81 3.29
CA ALA A 69 -9.56 -1.43 4.14
C ALA A 69 -8.16 -0.87 3.85
N ARG A 70 -7.31 -0.87 4.88
CA ARG A 70 -5.94 -0.35 4.80
C ARG A 70 -5.00 -1.09 5.75
N THR A 71 -3.69 -0.99 5.53
CA THR A 71 -2.67 -1.61 6.39
C THR A 71 -1.90 -0.61 7.24
N GLY A 72 -1.79 0.64 6.77
CA GLY A 72 -1.16 1.76 7.46
C GLY A 72 -2.00 2.28 8.63
N GLU A 73 -1.43 3.19 9.41
CA GLU A 73 -2.05 3.67 10.65
C GLU A 73 -3.11 4.76 10.41
N TYR A 74 -2.94 5.53 9.34
CA TYR A 74 -3.77 6.69 9.02
C TYR A 74 -4.80 6.35 7.95
N GLY A 75 -5.85 7.17 7.86
CA GLY A 75 -6.91 7.06 6.85
C GLY A 75 -8.21 6.44 7.31
N ILE A 76 -9.19 6.44 6.40
CA ILE A 76 -10.55 5.92 6.60
C ILE A 76 -10.58 4.41 6.30
N GLY A 77 -11.48 3.68 6.95
CA GLY A 77 -11.70 2.25 6.73
C GLY A 77 -11.03 1.37 7.78
N THR A 78 -11.17 0.06 7.60
CA THR A 78 -10.71 -0.95 8.56
C THR A 78 -9.23 -1.20 8.42
N ARG A 79 -8.46 -1.06 9.52
CA ARG A 79 -7.06 -1.47 9.55
C ARG A 79 -6.97 -3.00 9.57
N VAL A 80 -6.25 -3.57 8.61
CA VAL A 80 -6.08 -5.02 8.45
C VAL A 80 -4.60 -5.38 8.28
N SER A 81 -4.29 -6.67 8.42
CA SER A 81 -2.95 -7.19 8.15
C SER A 81 -2.64 -7.26 6.65
N VAL A 82 -1.36 -7.28 6.28
CA VAL A 82 -0.93 -7.47 4.87
C VAL A 82 -1.45 -8.81 4.27
N PRO A 83 -1.43 -9.95 5.00
CA PRO A 83 -2.07 -11.18 4.52
C PRO A 83 -3.57 -11.04 4.25
N THR A 84 -4.30 -10.34 5.13
CA THR A 84 -5.72 -10.04 4.92
C THR A 84 -5.93 -9.17 3.68
N MET A 85 -5.09 -8.15 3.49
CA MET A 85 -5.15 -7.26 2.33
C MET A 85 -4.90 -8.00 1.01
N ARG A 86 -3.92 -8.91 0.97
CA ARG A 86 -3.68 -9.76 -0.20
C ARG A 86 -4.94 -10.54 -0.58
N ARG A 87 -5.57 -11.18 0.41
CA ARG A 87 -6.79 -11.95 0.19
C ARG A 87 -7.94 -11.07 -0.32
N LEU A 88 -8.05 -9.83 0.15
CA LEU A 88 -9.02 -8.87 -0.37
C LEU A 88 -8.74 -8.55 -1.84
N TRP A 89 -7.49 -8.23 -2.19
CA TRP A 89 -7.10 -7.97 -3.58
C TRP A 89 -7.40 -9.16 -4.49
N GLU A 90 -7.12 -10.39 -4.05
CA GLU A 90 -7.43 -11.62 -4.79
C GLU A 90 -8.94 -11.81 -5.01
N ILE A 91 -9.77 -11.65 -3.95
CA ILE A 91 -11.23 -11.77 -4.04
C ILE A 91 -11.81 -10.74 -5.00
N TYR A 92 -11.27 -9.52 -4.97
CA TYR A 92 -11.64 -8.45 -5.87
C TYR A 92 -10.74 -8.41 -7.12
N GLY A 93 -10.27 -9.55 -7.62
CA GLY A 93 -9.76 -9.68 -8.98
C GLY A 93 -8.52 -8.84 -9.33
N ALA A 94 -7.71 -8.47 -8.35
CA ALA A 94 -6.44 -7.79 -8.62
C ALA A 94 -5.54 -8.65 -9.50
N GLU A 95 -4.86 -8.03 -10.46
CA GLU A 95 -3.95 -8.74 -11.36
C GLU A 95 -2.78 -9.36 -10.59
N GLU A 96 -2.31 -10.51 -11.06
CA GLU A 96 -1.21 -11.25 -10.42
C GLU A 96 0.07 -10.39 -10.26
N GLN A 97 0.31 -9.46 -11.20
CA GLN A 97 1.42 -8.52 -11.12
C GLN A 97 1.30 -7.53 -9.94
N HIS A 98 0.08 -7.14 -9.57
CA HIS A 98 -0.16 -6.26 -8.41
C HIS A 98 -0.03 -7.05 -7.09
N LEU A 99 -0.42 -8.32 -7.07
CA LEU A 99 -0.15 -9.21 -5.94
C LEU A 99 1.36 -9.39 -5.72
N ARG A 100 2.13 -9.58 -6.80
CA ARG A 100 3.60 -9.63 -6.75
C ARG A 100 4.22 -8.33 -6.25
N PHE A 101 3.59 -7.18 -6.48
CA PHE A 101 4.05 -5.90 -5.92
C PHE A 101 4.00 -5.90 -4.38
N MET A 102 2.95 -6.48 -3.78
CA MET A 102 2.88 -6.63 -2.31
C MET A 102 4.02 -7.50 -1.77
N ASP A 103 4.33 -8.60 -2.44
CA ASP A 103 5.45 -9.50 -2.07
C ASP A 103 6.79 -8.76 -2.02
N ARG A 104 7.11 -8.03 -3.09
CA ARG A 104 8.38 -7.29 -3.21
C ARG A 104 8.50 -6.22 -2.13
N PHE A 105 7.43 -5.50 -1.86
CA PHE A 105 7.44 -4.43 -0.87
C PHE A 105 7.71 -4.95 0.55
N VAL A 106 7.11 -6.08 0.92
CA VAL A 106 7.34 -6.70 2.24
C VAL A 106 8.81 -7.12 2.40
N VAL A 107 9.42 -7.66 1.34
CA VAL A 107 10.84 -8.05 1.34
C VAL A 107 11.74 -6.82 1.46
N VAL A 108 11.51 -5.79 0.64
CA VAL A 108 12.31 -4.56 0.67
C VAL A 108 12.22 -3.89 2.03
N ARG A 109 11.00 -3.73 2.59
CA ARG A 109 10.82 -3.08 3.89
C ARG A 109 11.50 -3.83 5.04
N ARG A 110 11.37 -5.16 5.08
CA ARG A 110 12.11 -6.00 6.06
C ARG A 110 13.62 -5.84 5.91
N THR A 111 14.10 -5.75 4.68
CA THR A 111 15.53 -5.58 4.38
C THR A 111 16.01 -4.19 4.82
N LEU A 112 15.22 -3.15 4.56
CA LEU A 112 15.52 -1.77 4.96
C LEU A 112 15.50 -1.61 6.48
N ASP A 113 14.51 -2.18 7.17
CA ASP A 113 14.43 -2.21 8.64
C ASP A 113 15.64 -2.93 9.25
N ALA A 114 16.09 -4.04 8.63
CA ALA A 114 17.28 -4.78 9.04
C ALA A 114 18.59 -4.00 8.78
N VAL A 115 18.66 -3.22 7.70
CA VAL A 115 19.82 -2.37 7.37
C VAL A 115 19.90 -1.16 8.30
N LEU A 116 18.77 -0.47 8.52
CA LEU A 116 18.68 0.70 9.40
C LEU A 116 18.81 0.34 10.89
N GLY A 117 18.45 -0.89 11.28
CA GLY A 117 18.67 -1.45 12.62
C GLY A 117 20.09 -1.95 12.91
N HIS A 118 21.00 -1.82 11.93
CA HIS A 118 22.41 -2.22 11.91
C HIS A 118 22.75 -3.72 11.80
N ARG A 119 23.50 -4.00 10.71
CA ARG A 119 24.22 -5.23 10.28
C ARG A 119 23.37 -6.46 9.98
N VAL A 120 22.94 -6.56 8.72
CA VAL A 120 22.56 -7.85 8.12
C VAL A 120 23.32 -8.07 6.81
N GLN A 121 24.05 -9.19 6.74
CA GLN A 121 24.49 -9.78 5.47
C GLN A 121 23.26 -10.29 4.74
N ILE A 122 22.88 -9.63 3.65
CA ILE A 122 21.75 -10.03 2.83
C ILE A 122 22.22 -11.20 1.95
N HIS A 123 21.66 -12.40 2.16
CA HIS A 123 21.77 -13.51 1.22
C HIS A 123 20.40 -13.67 0.54
N THR A 124 20.28 -13.17 -0.68
CA THR A 124 19.04 -13.28 -1.46
C THR A 124 19.10 -14.51 -2.36
N LEU A 125 18.14 -15.41 -2.20
CA LEU A 125 17.95 -16.59 -3.07
C LEU A 125 17.25 -16.20 -4.39
N GLN A 126 17.79 -16.68 -5.50
CA GLN A 126 17.32 -16.48 -6.88
C GLN A 126 15.95 -17.14 -7.14
N LEU A 127 15.13 -16.47 -7.95
CA LEU A 127 14.16 -17.12 -8.84
C LEU A 127 14.44 -16.65 -10.27
N ASP A 128 15.02 -17.55 -11.04
CA ASP A 128 15.03 -17.68 -12.51
C ASP A 128 15.35 -16.45 -13.38
N GLY A 129 16.63 -16.36 -13.75
CA GLY A 129 16.98 -16.37 -15.18
C GLY A 129 17.61 -15.11 -15.78
N LEU A 130 17.07 -13.92 -15.58
CA LEU A 130 17.53 -12.73 -16.34
C LEU A 130 17.26 -11.41 -15.59
N ALA A 131 18.23 -10.93 -14.81
CA ALA A 131 18.48 -9.49 -14.64
C ALA A 131 19.81 -9.25 -13.92
N GLN A 132 20.53 -8.25 -14.41
CA GLN A 132 21.85 -7.80 -13.97
C GLN A 132 21.82 -7.35 -12.51
N VAL A 133 22.80 -7.81 -11.72
CA VAL A 133 23.00 -7.48 -10.31
C VAL A 133 23.76 -6.16 -10.21
N GLU A 134 23.15 -5.12 -9.64
CA GLU A 134 23.91 -3.97 -9.14
C GLU A 134 24.18 -4.16 -7.65
N THR A 135 25.40 -4.56 -7.33
CA THR A 135 25.93 -4.61 -5.97
C THR A 135 26.15 -3.19 -5.49
N VAL A 136 25.36 -2.73 -4.53
CA VAL A 136 25.65 -1.49 -3.79
C VAL A 136 26.42 -1.87 -2.53
N GLU A 137 27.74 -1.77 -2.56
CA GLU A 137 28.56 -1.82 -1.34
C GLU A 137 28.37 -0.51 -0.57
N ILE A 138 27.66 -0.58 0.56
CA ILE A 138 27.67 0.53 1.52
C ILE A 138 28.94 0.38 2.37
N LEU A 139 29.99 1.08 1.95
CA LEU A 139 31.22 1.22 2.73
C LEU A 139 30.90 1.93 4.05
N HIS A 140 31.30 1.26 5.12
CA HIS A 140 31.42 1.69 6.51
C HIS A 140 31.39 3.22 6.70
N ILE A 141 30.34 3.76 7.32
CA ILE A 141 30.37 5.12 7.86
C ILE A 141 30.88 4.99 9.30
N GLU A 142 32.19 5.20 9.50
CA GLU A 142 32.71 5.43 10.85
C GLU A 142 32.11 6.75 11.36
N SER A 143 31.25 6.67 12.37
CA SER A 143 30.86 7.86 13.13
C SER A 143 32.06 8.28 13.98
N SER A 144 32.82 9.27 13.53
CA SER A 144 33.72 10.00 14.41
C SER A 144 32.90 10.74 15.46
N GLN A 145 32.75 10.13 16.64
CA GLN A 145 32.50 10.90 17.85
C GLN A 145 33.70 11.83 18.02
N GLY A 146 33.45 13.13 17.91
CA GLY A 146 34.45 14.14 18.21
C GLY A 146 34.84 14.06 19.68
N ASP A 147 36.06 13.64 19.94
CA ASP A 147 36.78 14.01 21.16
C ASP A 147 37.01 15.52 21.11
N ASN A 148 36.20 16.27 21.86
CA ASN A 148 36.55 17.62 22.25
C ASN A 148 37.22 17.57 23.64
N VAL A 149 38.55 17.56 23.59
CA VAL A 149 39.53 18.39 24.31
C VAL A 149 39.23 18.75 25.79
N GLU A 150 40.18 18.36 26.65
CA GLU A 150 40.42 18.87 28.03
C GLU A 150 40.34 20.39 28.17
#